data_AF-A0A1V9YTG1-F1
#
_entry.id   AF-A0A1V9YTG1-F1
#
_cell.length_a   1.000
_cell.length_b   1.000
_cell.length_c   1.000
_cell.angle_alpha   90.00
_cell.angle_beta   90.00
_cell.angle_gamma   90.00
#
_symmetry.space_group_name_H-M   'P 1'
#
loop_
_entity.id
_entity.type
_entity.pdbx_description
1 polymer ?
#
loop_
_entity_poly.entity_id
_entity_poly.type
_entity_poly.pdbx_seq_one_letter_code
_entity_poly.pdbx_strand_id
1 'polypeptide(L)'
;MQPYSMLIISVALSIVCYEDVEGRLRRHKSKLVTPILILCMVGLAVLAGCAYKSPASFSVIELEISNAISPPPQTSGNNTIEVAPPSAAPPVISGSVIDSMTTIAMVREAIADQDWNKGAGQKCPSDSIYVTAAKTPAPFPFDDPVSSSQSETCQVLNPGHETTGTLVVLGDSHADMSKARFVQLLQEATAKNEPFPTVVFKTRWGRAMLPCRPEFAANLEMLKVVKPQAALFVIHWVQYLNPGAPATRPYSDPPKCCLYEFKACQEQNMDDVAHIFAQFESGLKELTALGIKVYVVDQSPECKQMNPGNWLNGDTITKPAPISRAEWRTEKAWLLQPLHTSVRGANATLLDYADNYSKGDTLVVTDLEGYPVVGVSNHLSTNTARYHLSVLDQVVYAARLDN
;
A
#
# COMPACT_ATOMS: atom_id res chain seq x y z
N MET A 1 -29.93 2.96 -17.70
CA MET A 1 -30.76 1.75 -17.66
C MET A 1 -30.76 1.23 -16.23
N GLN A 2 -31.93 0.99 -15.62
CA GLN A 2 -31.99 0.60 -14.21
C GLN A 2 -31.25 -0.74 -13.98
N PRO A 3 -30.60 -0.95 -12.82
CA PRO A 3 -29.77 -2.13 -12.55
C PRO A 3 -30.55 -3.45 -12.67
N TYR A 4 -31.84 -3.44 -12.35
CA TYR A 4 -32.72 -4.58 -12.55
C TYR A 4 -32.95 -4.91 -14.02
N SER A 5 -32.98 -3.93 -14.92
CA SER A 5 -33.12 -4.15 -16.36
C SER A 5 -31.90 -4.87 -16.92
N MET A 6 -30.69 -4.52 -16.49
CA MET A 6 -29.46 -5.20 -16.93
C MET A 6 -29.37 -6.63 -16.41
N LEU A 7 -29.81 -6.89 -15.17
CA LEU A 7 -29.84 -8.23 -14.61
C LEU A 7 -30.88 -9.11 -15.31
N ILE A 8 -32.05 -8.57 -15.63
CA ILE A 8 -33.07 -9.29 -16.40
C ILE A 8 -32.57 -9.58 -17.81
N ILE A 9 -31.92 -8.62 -18.46
CA ILE A 9 -31.36 -8.81 -19.81
C ILE A 9 -30.23 -9.84 -19.79
N SER A 10 -29.33 -9.82 -18.80
CA SER A 10 -28.23 -10.78 -18.73
C SER A 10 -28.74 -12.20 -18.45
N VAL A 11 -29.73 -12.36 -17.57
CA VAL A 11 -30.38 -13.65 -17.32
C VAL A 11 -31.11 -14.14 -18.57
N ALA A 12 -31.85 -13.28 -19.26
CA ALA A 12 -32.52 -13.63 -20.50
C ALA A 12 -31.52 -14.05 -21.60
N LEU A 13 -30.44 -13.30 -21.79
CA LEU A 13 -29.39 -13.62 -22.76
C LEU A 13 -28.64 -14.91 -22.39
N SER A 14 -28.42 -15.17 -21.10
CA SER A 14 -27.81 -16.42 -20.64
C SER A 14 -28.70 -17.63 -20.95
N ILE A 15 -30.02 -17.52 -20.75
CA ILE A 15 -30.97 -18.59 -21.05
C ILE A 15 -31.04 -18.83 -22.57
N VAL A 16 -31.11 -17.76 -23.37
CA VAL A 16 -31.10 -17.87 -24.84
C VAL A 16 -29.81 -18.50 -25.35
N CYS A 17 -28.66 -18.08 -24.83
CA CYS A 17 -27.36 -18.66 -25.19
C CYS A 17 -27.31 -20.16 -24.83
N TYR A 18 -27.79 -20.52 -23.64
CA TYR A 18 -27.79 -21.92 -23.22
C TYR A 18 -28.74 -22.79 -24.05
N GLU A 19 -29.97 -22.37 -24.29
CA GLU A 19 -30.96 -23.20 -24.99
C GLU A 19 -30.75 -23.25 -26.50
N ASP A 20 -30.53 -22.09 -27.14
CA ASP A 20 -30.48 -22.00 -28.60
C ASP A 20 -29.08 -22.21 -29.19
N VAL A 21 -28.03 -21.85 -28.45
CA VAL A 21 -26.65 -22.03 -28.91
C VAL A 21 -26.08 -23.31 -28.32
N GLU A 22 -25.83 -23.37 -27.01
CA GLU A 22 -25.16 -24.52 -26.39
C GLU A 22 -25.99 -25.81 -26.48
N GLY A 23 -27.29 -25.74 -26.20
CA GLY A 23 -28.18 -26.88 -26.19
C GLY A 23 -28.34 -27.50 -27.58
N ARG A 24 -28.37 -26.68 -28.64
CA ARG A 24 -28.41 -27.18 -30.02
C ARG A 24 -27.05 -27.70 -30.48
N LEU A 25 -25.96 -26.99 -30.18
CA LEU A 25 -24.59 -27.42 -30.49
C LEU A 25 -24.22 -28.75 -29.81
N ARG A 26 -24.56 -28.94 -28.53
CA ARG A 26 -24.30 -30.19 -27.79
C ARG A 26 -25.10 -31.38 -28.33
N ARG A 27 -26.31 -31.13 -28.85
CA ARG A 27 -27.17 -32.18 -29.43
C ARG A 27 -26.81 -32.49 -30.89
N HIS A 28 -26.08 -31.61 -31.57
CA HIS A 28 -25.70 -31.78 -32.96
C HIS A 28 -24.40 -32.59 -33.10
N LYS A 29 -24.52 -33.88 -33.43
CA LYS A 29 -23.40 -34.84 -33.55
C LYS A 29 -22.51 -34.65 -34.79
N SER A 30 -22.44 -33.45 -35.35
CA SER A 30 -21.59 -33.19 -36.51
C SER A 30 -20.13 -33.08 -36.08
N LYS A 31 -19.26 -33.84 -36.73
CA LYS A 31 -17.80 -33.81 -36.51
C LYS A 31 -17.16 -32.46 -36.87
N LEU A 32 -17.91 -31.56 -37.52
CA LEU A 32 -17.47 -30.21 -37.91
C LEU A 32 -17.68 -29.15 -36.81
N VAL A 33 -18.43 -29.45 -35.75
CA VAL A 33 -18.72 -28.46 -34.69
C VAL A 33 -17.45 -28.03 -33.95
N THR A 34 -16.64 -29.00 -33.51
CA THR A 34 -15.38 -28.72 -32.80
C THR A 34 -14.38 -27.93 -33.64
N PRO A 35 -14.07 -28.30 -34.91
CA PRO A 35 -13.14 -27.51 -35.71
C PRO A 35 -13.65 -26.10 -36.02
N ILE A 36 -14.96 -25.89 -36.22
CA ILE A 36 -15.52 -24.55 -36.43
C ILE A 36 -15.39 -23.69 -35.16
N LEU A 37 -15.65 -24.25 -33.97
CA LEU A 37 -15.48 -23.53 -32.71
C LEU A 37 -14.02 -23.13 -32.46
N ILE A 38 -13.07 -24.01 -32.77
CA ILE A 38 -11.63 -23.68 -32.69
C ILE A 38 -11.31 -22.54 -33.65
N LEU A 39 -11.84 -22.58 -34.89
CA LEU A 39 -11.64 -21.52 -35.88
C LEU A 39 -12.23 -20.18 -35.42
N CYS A 40 -13.40 -20.19 -34.79
CA CYS A 40 -14.00 -19.00 -34.19
C CYS A 40 -13.14 -18.44 -33.04
N MET A 41 -12.62 -19.29 -32.16
CA MET A 41 -11.73 -18.85 -31.07
C MET A 41 -10.41 -18.28 -31.58
N VAL A 42 -9.85 -18.87 -32.64
CA VAL A 42 -8.67 -18.31 -33.33
C VAL A 42 -9.01 -16.96 -33.97
N GLY A 43 -10.18 -16.83 -34.61
CA GLY A 43 -10.66 -15.57 -35.16
C GLY A 43 -10.80 -14.47 -34.10
N LEU A 44 -11.34 -14.80 -32.92
CA LEU A 44 -11.43 -13.88 -31.79
C LEU A 44 -10.05 -13.49 -31.25
N ALA A 45 -9.11 -14.42 -31.18
CA ALA A 45 -7.73 -14.12 -30.76
C ALA A 45 -7.02 -13.19 -31.76
N VAL A 46 -7.22 -13.40 -33.07
CA VAL A 46 -6.69 -12.50 -34.10
C VAL A 46 -7.33 -11.12 -34.01
N LEU A 47 -8.64 -11.03 -33.83
CA LEU A 47 -9.35 -9.75 -33.64
C LEU A 47 -8.85 -9.03 -32.38
N ALA A 48 -8.65 -9.74 -31.28
CA ALA A 48 -8.08 -9.18 -30.05
C ALA A 48 -6.64 -8.66 -30.28
N GLY A 49 -5.81 -9.41 -31.01
CA GLY A 49 -4.47 -8.97 -31.39
C GLY A 49 -4.48 -7.74 -32.30
N CYS A 50 -5.41 -7.67 -33.26
CA CYS A 50 -5.60 -6.49 -34.11
C CYS A 50 -6.06 -5.27 -33.31
N ALA A 51 -7.00 -5.46 -32.36
CA ALA A 51 -7.45 -4.39 -31.47
C ALA A 51 -6.32 -3.90 -30.55
N TYR A 52 -5.46 -4.80 -30.06
CA TYR A 52 -4.29 -4.44 -29.27
C TYR A 52 -3.24 -3.66 -30.07
N LYS A 53 -3.07 -3.98 -31.36
CA LYS A 53 -2.06 -3.35 -32.22
C LYS A 53 -2.50 -1.99 -32.80
N SER A 54 -3.81 -1.79 -32.94
CA SER A 54 -4.42 -0.54 -33.44
C SER A 54 -5.52 -0.07 -32.49
N PRO A 55 -5.19 0.24 -31.23
CA PRO A 55 -6.19 0.54 -30.20
C PRO A 55 -7.04 1.78 -30.61
N ALA A 56 -6.40 2.75 -31.29
CA ALA A 56 -7.03 3.95 -31.82
C ALA A 56 -8.17 3.74 -32.84
N SER A 57 -8.34 2.53 -33.38
CA SER A 57 -9.45 2.20 -34.30
C SER A 57 -10.63 1.49 -33.63
N PHE A 58 -10.48 1.02 -32.40
CA PHE A 58 -11.48 0.21 -31.68
C PHE A 58 -11.89 0.82 -30.33
N SER A 59 -11.15 1.80 -29.84
CA SER A 59 -11.44 2.55 -28.62
C SER A 59 -12.09 3.88 -28.95
N VAL A 60 -13.33 4.07 -28.47
CA VAL A 60 -14.07 5.36 -28.55
C VAL A 60 -13.25 6.48 -27.87
N ILE A 61 -12.49 6.13 -26.83
CA ILE A 61 -11.65 7.05 -26.06
C ILE A 61 -10.46 7.54 -26.90
N GLU A 62 -9.79 6.68 -27.68
CA GLU A 62 -8.66 7.11 -28.52
C GLU A 62 -9.10 7.83 -29.81
N LEU A 63 -10.30 7.51 -30.33
CA LEU A 63 -10.91 8.29 -31.41
C LEU A 63 -11.20 9.73 -30.96
N GLU A 64 -11.64 9.93 -29.72
CA GLU A 64 -11.83 11.27 -29.13
C GLU A 64 -10.49 12.00 -28.90
N ILE A 65 -9.45 11.29 -28.47
CA ILE A 65 -8.09 11.84 -28.32
C ILE A 65 -7.52 12.28 -29.68
N SER A 66 -7.65 11.46 -30.73
CA SER A 66 -7.12 11.79 -32.06
C SER A 66 -7.84 12.98 -32.70
N ASN A 67 -9.13 13.17 -32.42
CA ASN A 67 -9.89 14.33 -32.89
C ASN A 67 -9.52 15.63 -32.12
N ALA A 68 -9.05 15.51 -30.88
CA ALA A 68 -8.60 16.64 -30.07
C ALA A 68 -7.19 17.15 -30.43
N ILE A 69 -6.40 16.39 -31.20
CA ILE A 69 -5.00 16.70 -31.56
C ILE A 69 -4.89 17.50 -32.88
N SER A 70 -5.98 17.77 -33.61
CA SER A 70 -5.92 18.62 -34.80
C SER A 70 -5.62 20.09 -34.42
N PRO A 71 -4.51 20.70 -34.91
CA PRO A 71 -4.06 22.00 -34.42
C PRO A 71 -4.86 23.18 -35.01
N PRO A 72 -5.20 24.22 -34.22
CA PRO A 72 -5.68 25.49 -34.75
C PRO A 72 -4.52 26.34 -35.33
N PRO A 73 -4.80 27.34 -36.19
CA PRO A 73 -3.77 28.08 -36.93
C PRO A 73 -2.93 28.98 -36.02
N GLN A 74 -1.62 29.01 -36.31
CA GLN A 74 -0.60 29.81 -35.63
C GLN A 74 -0.85 31.32 -35.74
N THR A 75 -0.66 32.05 -34.63
CA THR A 75 -0.34 33.48 -34.64
C THR A 75 0.93 33.74 -33.84
N SER A 76 1.80 34.56 -34.43
CA SER A 76 3.22 34.70 -34.17
C SER A 76 3.58 35.81 -33.16
N GLY A 77 4.75 35.68 -32.52
CA GLY A 77 5.52 36.78 -31.89
C GLY A 77 5.77 36.59 -30.39
N ASN A 78 6.93 36.88 -29.79
CA ASN A 78 8.23 37.34 -30.30
C ASN A 78 9.28 37.08 -29.19
N ASN A 79 10.54 36.83 -29.56
CA ASN A 79 11.66 36.43 -28.70
C ASN A 79 12.14 37.51 -27.71
N THR A 80 12.63 37.08 -26.53
CA THR A 80 13.87 37.59 -25.91
C THR A 80 14.49 36.51 -25.01
N ILE A 81 15.81 36.37 -25.11
CA ILE A 81 16.68 35.37 -24.45
C ILE A 81 17.32 36.00 -23.21
N GLU A 82 17.29 35.33 -22.07
CA GLU A 82 18.18 35.59 -20.92
C GLU A 82 18.59 34.27 -20.23
N VAL A 83 19.84 34.24 -19.74
CA VAL A 83 20.66 33.05 -19.43
C VAL A 83 20.44 32.52 -17.99
N ALA A 84 20.56 31.19 -17.82
CA ALA A 84 20.22 30.37 -16.65
C ALA A 84 21.16 30.41 -15.43
N PRO A 85 20.66 29.98 -14.25
CA PRO A 85 21.35 29.02 -13.36
C PRO A 85 20.42 27.82 -12.93
N PRO A 86 20.90 26.79 -12.20
CA PRO A 86 20.77 25.39 -12.63
C PRO A 86 19.54 24.60 -12.14
N SER A 87 19.10 23.69 -13.01
CA SER A 87 18.43 22.39 -12.78
C SER A 87 17.20 22.36 -11.85
N ALA A 88 16.08 22.87 -12.36
CA ALA A 88 14.76 22.47 -11.91
C ALA A 88 14.38 21.08 -12.43
N ALA A 89 13.63 20.33 -11.63
CA ALA A 89 13.04 19.03 -11.93
C ALA A 89 12.28 19.02 -13.28
N PRO A 90 12.19 17.87 -13.97
CA PRO A 90 11.52 17.79 -15.26
C PRO A 90 10.05 18.23 -15.15
N PRO A 91 9.51 18.89 -16.19
CA PRO A 91 8.16 19.45 -16.15
C PRO A 91 7.11 18.34 -16.09
N VAL A 92 6.22 18.45 -15.11
CA VAL A 92 4.98 17.67 -15.04
C VAL A 92 4.14 18.02 -16.25
N ILE A 93 3.93 17.06 -17.14
CA ILE A 93 2.96 17.17 -18.23
C ILE A 93 1.58 17.32 -17.57
N SER A 94 1.00 18.51 -17.62
CA SER A 94 -0.41 18.72 -17.30
C SER A 94 -1.28 18.05 -18.35
N GLY A 95 -1.50 16.75 -18.20
CA GLY A 95 -2.59 16.04 -18.87
C GLY A 95 -3.93 16.45 -18.24
N SER A 96 -4.96 16.64 -19.06
CA SER A 96 -6.31 16.97 -18.59
C SER A 96 -6.77 15.99 -17.52
N VAL A 97 -7.19 16.51 -16.37
CA VAL A 97 -7.71 15.71 -15.25
C VAL A 97 -9.01 15.05 -15.69
N ILE A 98 -8.95 13.76 -16.04
CA ILE A 98 -10.15 12.91 -15.99
C ILE A 98 -10.30 12.54 -14.51
N ASP A 99 -11.14 13.27 -13.79
CA ASP A 99 -11.62 12.83 -12.46
C ASP A 99 -12.80 11.88 -12.73
N SER A 100 -12.51 10.59 -12.88
CA SER A 100 -13.55 9.60 -13.12
C SER A 100 -14.50 9.55 -11.93
N MET A 101 -15.81 9.52 -12.19
CA MET A 101 -16.78 9.48 -11.11
C MET A 101 -16.67 8.19 -10.31
N THR A 102 -16.39 8.31 -9.01
CA THR A 102 -16.47 7.22 -8.06
C THR A 102 -17.85 6.58 -8.10
N THR A 103 -17.90 5.25 -8.23
CA THR A 103 -19.15 4.49 -8.31
C THR A 103 -19.45 3.78 -6.99
N ILE A 104 -20.72 3.42 -6.77
CA ILE A 104 -21.14 2.65 -5.57
C ILE A 104 -20.40 1.30 -5.52
N ALA A 105 -20.13 0.70 -6.68
CA ALA A 105 -19.41 -0.56 -6.78
C ALA A 105 -17.96 -0.42 -6.25
N MET A 106 -17.24 0.62 -6.69
CA MET A 106 -15.89 0.92 -6.21
C MET A 106 -15.84 1.13 -4.69
N VAL A 107 -16.81 1.89 -4.14
CA VAL A 107 -16.89 2.12 -2.69
C VAL A 107 -17.16 0.81 -1.94
N ARG A 108 -18.09 -0.02 -2.42
CA ARG A 108 -18.40 -1.33 -1.81
C ARG A 108 -17.23 -2.30 -1.88
N GLU A 109 -16.50 -2.30 -3.00
CA GLU A 109 -15.28 -3.09 -3.17
C GLU A 109 -14.22 -2.66 -2.14
N ALA A 110 -13.96 -1.35 -2.02
CA ALA A 110 -13.00 -0.82 -1.06
C ALA A 110 -13.38 -1.14 0.41
N ILE A 111 -14.66 -1.08 0.78
CA ILE A 111 -15.13 -1.44 2.12
C ILE A 111 -14.85 -2.93 2.44
N ALA A 112 -14.93 -3.79 1.43
CA ALA A 112 -14.70 -5.23 1.59
C ALA A 112 -13.23 -5.64 1.37
N ASP A 113 -12.35 -4.70 1.05
CA ASP A 113 -10.98 -4.96 0.66
C ASP A 113 -10.13 -5.42 1.86
N GLN A 114 -9.67 -6.67 1.78
CA GLN A 114 -8.75 -7.30 2.74
C GLN A 114 -7.66 -8.11 2.01
N ASP A 115 -7.47 -7.84 0.70
CA ASP A 115 -6.70 -8.69 -0.22
C ASP A 115 -5.18 -8.41 -0.18
N TRP A 116 -4.69 -7.67 0.83
CA TRP A 116 -3.29 -7.23 0.90
C TRP A 116 -2.27 -8.37 0.92
N ASN A 117 -2.64 -9.53 1.45
CA ASN A 117 -1.79 -10.72 1.51
C ASN A 117 -1.75 -11.54 0.21
N LYS A 118 -2.58 -11.19 -0.78
CA LYS A 118 -2.69 -11.93 -2.04
C LYS A 118 -1.40 -11.86 -2.85
N GLY A 119 -0.76 -13.02 -3.01
CA GLY A 119 0.51 -13.15 -3.73
C GLY A 119 1.73 -12.68 -2.94
N ALA A 120 1.59 -12.29 -1.67
CA ALA A 120 2.67 -11.79 -0.81
C ALA A 120 3.60 -12.89 -0.28
N GLY A 121 3.72 -14.00 -1.01
CA GLY A 121 4.57 -15.12 -0.64
C GLY A 121 3.94 -16.10 0.36
N GLN A 122 4.77 -17.04 0.81
CA GLN A 122 4.37 -18.12 1.72
C GLN A 122 4.88 -17.85 3.14
N LYS A 123 4.34 -18.59 4.12
CA LYS A 123 4.85 -18.53 5.49
C LYS A 123 6.33 -18.91 5.52
N CYS A 124 7.15 -18.19 6.29
CA CYS A 124 8.55 -18.54 6.51
C CYS A 124 8.64 -19.95 7.12
N PRO A 125 9.61 -20.78 6.70
CA PRO A 125 9.94 -22.02 7.41
C PRO A 125 10.24 -21.74 8.88
N SER A 126 9.83 -22.63 9.78
CA SER A 126 10.01 -22.44 11.24
C SER A 126 11.48 -22.42 11.66
N ASP A 127 12.35 -23.07 10.88
CA ASP A 127 13.80 -23.12 11.05
C ASP A 127 14.53 -21.98 10.31
N SER A 128 13.81 -21.13 9.58
CA SER A 128 14.38 -19.97 8.90
C SER A 128 15.08 -19.03 9.87
N ILE A 129 16.17 -18.41 9.44
CA ILE A 129 16.89 -17.40 10.22
C ILE A 129 16.01 -16.20 10.60
N TYR A 130 15.00 -15.86 9.79
CA TYR A 130 14.03 -14.79 10.08
C TYR A 130 13.10 -15.11 11.26
N VAL A 131 13.02 -16.39 11.64
CA VAL A 131 12.25 -16.88 12.80
C VAL A 131 13.18 -17.18 13.97
N THR A 132 14.23 -17.96 13.73
CA THR A 132 15.10 -18.48 14.80
C THR A 132 16.08 -17.45 15.38
N ALA A 133 16.41 -16.39 14.63
CA ALA A 133 17.25 -15.30 15.14
C ALA A 133 16.47 -14.29 16.00
N ALA A 134 15.13 -14.27 15.90
CA ALA A 134 14.31 -13.39 16.72
C ALA A 134 14.23 -13.94 18.16
N LYS A 135 15.00 -13.35 19.07
CA LYS A 135 15.11 -13.80 20.45
C LYS A 135 14.50 -12.77 21.39
N THR A 136 13.36 -13.10 21.97
CA THR A 136 12.76 -12.30 23.03
C THR A 136 13.70 -12.27 24.24
N PRO A 137 14.14 -11.09 24.72
CA PRO A 137 14.90 -11.02 25.95
C PRO A 137 14.05 -11.55 27.11
N ALA A 138 14.60 -12.49 27.89
CA ALA A 138 13.95 -13.03 29.06
C ALA A 138 14.65 -12.52 30.34
N PRO A 139 13.91 -12.04 31.35
CA PRO A 139 12.46 -11.85 31.39
C PRO A 139 12.02 -10.50 30.79
N PHE A 140 10.95 -10.50 29.98
CA PHE A 140 10.22 -9.29 29.61
C PHE A 140 8.85 -9.32 30.33
N PRO A 141 8.57 -8.41 31.29
CA PRO A 141 7.39 -8.47 32.14
C PRO A 141 6.13 -7.99 31.39
N PHE A 142 5.72 -8.78 30.40
CA PHE A 142 4.62 -8.45 29.51
C PHE A 142 3.56 -9.54 29.51
N ASP A 143 2.40 -9.20 30.06
CA ASP A 143 1.18 -9.95 29.91
C ASP A 143 0.44 -9.38 28.69
N ASP A 144 0.29 -10.16 27.63
CA ASP A 144 -0.41 -9.73 26.40
C ASP A 144 -1.92 -9.81 26.65
N PRO A 145 -2.62 -8.68 26.86
CA PRO A 145 -4.04 -8.72 27.23
C PRO A 145 -4.94 -9.09 26.04
N VAL A 146 -4.34 -9.50 24.92
CA VAL A 146 -5.04 -9.67 23.65
C VAL A 146 -4.91 -11.10 23.14
N SER A 147 -5.90 -11.50 22.35
CA SER A 147 -6.07 -12.87 21.85
C SER A 147 -4.78 -13.46 21.24
N SER A 148 -4.48 -14.69 21.64
CA SER A 148 -3.41 -15.51 21.08
C SER A 148 -3.59 -15.82 19.59
N SER A 149 -4.78 -15.57 19.02
CA SER A 149 -5.06 -15.73 17.59
C SER A 149 -4.37 -14.68 16.70
N GLN A 150 -3.96 -13.55 17.28
CA GLN A 150 -3.20 -12.51 16.58
C GLN A 150 -1.71 -12.65 16.88
N SER A 151 -1.10 -13.78 16.50
CA SER A 151 0.33 -13.99 16.63
C SER A 151 1.11 -13.26 15.54
N GLU A 152 2.39 -12.97 15.79
CA GLU A 152 3.28 -12.47 14.74
C GLU A 152 3.37 -13.51 13.62
N THR A 153 3.19 -13.05 12.39
CA THR A 153 3.35 -13.86 11.19
C THR A 153 4.72 -13.57 10.57
N CYS A 154 5.28 -14.56 9.86
CA CYS A 154 6.43 -14.37 9.00
C CYS A 154 6.07 -14.88 7.62
N GLN A 155 6.17 -14.03 6.61
CA GLN A 155 5.96 -14.37 5.20
C GLN A 155 7.17 -13.96 4.37
N VAL A 156 7.49 -14.76 3.35
CA VAL A 156 8.61 -14.53 2.45
C VAL A 156 8.13 -14.45 1.00
N LEU A 157 8.38 -13.31 0.38
CA LEU A 157 8.19 -13.05 -1.04
C LEU A 157 9.54 -13.20 -1.75
N ASN A 158 9.52 -13.82 -2.93
CA ASN A 158 10.70 -14.09 -3.74
C ASN A 158 11.83 -14.85 -3.00
N PRO A 159 11.54 -16.01 -2.38
CA PRO A 159 12.53 -16.76 -1.59
C PRO A 159 13.68 -17.29 -2.47
N GLY A 160 14.89 -17.40 -1.90
CA GLY A 160 16.08 -17.91 -2.60
C GLY A 160 16.87 -16.85 -3.36
N HIS A 161 16.48 -15.57 -3.23
CA HIS A 161 17.11 -14.43 -3.87
C HIS A 161 17.90 -13.55 -2.90
N GLU A 162 18.23 -14.06 -1.70
CA GLU A 162 18.99 -13.35 -0.67
C GLU A 162 20.35 -12.86 -1.19
N THR A 163 20.95 -13.57 -2.15
CA THR A 163 22.21 -13.19 -2.81
C THR A 163 22.09 -11.96 -3.70
N THR A 164 20.88 -11.62 -4.15
CA THR A 164 20.58 -10.40 -4.93
C THR A 164 20.07 -9.25 -4.06
N GLY A 165 19.90 -9.50 -2.76
CA GLY A 165 19.42 -8.53 -1.79
C GLY A 165 18.37 -9.10 -0.86
N THR A 166 18.31 -8.56 0.36
CA THR A 166 17.30 -8.89 1.36
C THR A 166 16.69 -7.62 1.91
N LEU A 167 15.35 -7.58 1.95
CA LEU A 167 14.54 -6.56 2.63
C LEU A 167 13.76 -7.23 3.75
N VAL A 168 13.78 -6.65 4.94
CA VAL A 168 12.87 -7.04 6.02
C VAL A 168 11.88 -5.92 6.30
N VAL A 169 10.58 -6.23 6.26
CA VAL A 169 9.47 -5.32 6.59
C VAL A 169 8.87 -5.75 7.93
N LEU A 170 8.89 -4.84 8.90
CA LEU A 170 8.39 -5.03 10.26
C LEU A 170 7.20 -4.10 10.52
N GLY A 171 6.18 -4.59 11.20
CA GLY A 171 5.06 -3.74 11.58
C GLY A 171 3.80 -4.46 11.99
N ASP A 172 2.69 -3.74 11.90
CA ASP A 172 1.35 -4.25 12.21
C ASP A 172 0.54 -4.50 10.93
N SER A 173 -0.78 -4.33 10.97
CA SER A 173 -1.65 -4.47 9.81
C SER A 173 -1.42 -3.38 8.74
N HIS A 174 -0.78 -2.25 9.07
CA HIS A 174 -0.29 -1.26 8.10
C HIS A 174 0.97 -1.72 7.37
N ALA A 175 1.79 -2.61 7.94
CA ALA A 175 2.81 -3.30 7.15
C ALA A 175 2.16 -4.29 6.17
N ASP A 176 1.08 -4.96 6.57
CA ASP A 176 0.33 -5.85 5.67
C ASP A 176 -0.23 -5.12 4.47
N MET A 177 -0.85 -3.94 4.64
CA MET A 177 -1.40 -3.20 3.49
C MET A 177 -0.33 -2.83 2.44
N SER A 178 0.93 -2.71 2.87
CA SER A 178 2.05 -2.37 2.00
C SER A 178 2.47 -3.52 1.07
N LYS A 179 2.13 -4.78 1.40
CA LYS A 179 2.51 -6.00 0.66
C LYS A 179 2.11 -5.95 -0.81
N ALA A 180 0.94 -5.37 -1.12
CA ALA A 180 0.43 -5.29 -2.48
C ALA A 180 1.39 -4.56 -3.44
N ARG A 181 2.12 -3.54 -2.96
CA ARG A 181 3.14 -2.85 -3.75
C ARG A 181 4.33 -3.75 -4.06
N PHE A 182 4.84 -4.47 -3.08
CA PHE A 182 5.98 -5.38 -3.27
C PHE A 182 5.65 -6.50 -4.25
N VAL A 183 4.42 -7.03 -4.21
CA VAL A 183 3.94 -8.02 -5.19
C VAL A 183 3.92 -7.43 -6.60
N GLN A 184 3.43 -6.20 -6.76
CA GLN A 184 3.43 -5.51 -8.05
C GLN A 184 4.85 -5.33 -8.59
N LEU A 185 5.78 -4.85 -7.76
CA LEU A 185 7.17 -4.62 -8.17
C LEU A 185 7.89 -5.93 -8.53
N LEU A 186 7.60 -7.04 -7.84
CA LEU A 186 8.12 -8.35 -8.23
C LEU A 186 7.57 -8.79 -9.59
N GLN A 187 6.28 -8.59 -9.85
CA GLN A 187 5.66 -8.92 -11.13
C GLN A 187 6.27 -8.11 -12.28
N GLU A 188 6.50 -6.82 -12.06
CA GLU A 188 7.16 -5.93 -13.01
C GLU A 188 8.62 -6.34 -13.26
N ALA A 189 9.38 -6.62 -12.21
CA ALA A 189 10.76 -7.08 -12.33
C ALA A 189 10.84 -8.42 -13.08
N THR A 190 9.95 -9.36 -12.76
CA THR A 190 9.85 -10.66 -13.47
C THR A 190 9.54 -10.46 -14.95
N ALA A 191 8.58 -9.59 -15.28
CA ALA A 191 8.21 -9.30 -16.66
C ALA A 191 9.35 -8.65 -17.46
N LYS A 192 10.21 -7.87 -16.79
CA LYS A 192 11.39 -7.22 -17.36
C LYS A 192 12.67 -8.05 -17.27
N ASN A 193 12.61 -9.23 -16.66
CA ASN A 193 13.77 -10.07 -16.35
C ASN A 193 14.86 -9.32 -15.53
N GLU A 194 14.42 -8.51 -14.57
CA GLU A 194 15.26 -7.76 -13.62
C GLU A 194 15.37 -8.50 -12.28
N PRO A 195 16.50 -8.34 -11.54
CA PRO A 195 16.63 -8.90 -10.21
C PRO A 195 15.66 -8.22 -9.22
N PHE A 196 15.19 -9.00 -8.26
CA PHE A 196 14.34 -8.54 -7.16
C PHE A 196 14.85 -9.17 -5.85
N PRO A 197 14.92 -8.43 -4.73
CA PRO A 197 15.42 -8.99 -3.48
C PRO A 197 14.45 -10.02 -2.89
N THR A 198 14.94 -10.86 -1.97
CA THR A 198 14.04 -11.56 -1.04
C THR A 198 13.41 -10.53 -0.11
N VAL A 199 12.08 -10.54 0.01
CA VAL A 199 11.35 -9.64 0.93
C VAL A 199 10.68 -10.45 2.02
N VAL A 200 11.02 -10.16 3.27
CA VAL A 200 10.48 -10.85 4.44
C VAL A 200 9.57 -9.91 5.20
N PHE A 201 8.30 -10.28 5.35
CA PHE A 201 7.33 -9.57 6.16
C PHE A 201 7.21 -10.24 7.52
N LYS A 202 7.50 -9.52 8.60
CA LYS A 202 7.13 -9.93 9.96
C LYS A 202 6.13 -8.93 10.51
N THR A 203 4.87 -9.36 10.52
CA THR A 203 3.74 -8.48 10.84
C THR A 203 2.83 -9.08 11.89
N ARG A 204 2.27 -8.22 12.74
CA ARG A 204 1.34 -8.64 13.79
C ARG A 204 0.15 -7.68 13.87
N TRP A 205 -1.02 -8.16 13.47
CA TRP A 205 -2.25 -7.36 13.46
C TRP A 205 -2.59 -6.78 14.84
N GLY A 206 -2.85 -5.47 14.87
CA GLY A 206 -3.24 -4.74 16.08
C GLY A 206 -2.20 -4.72 17.20
N ARG A 207 -0.90 -4.95 16.91
CA ARG A 207 0.17 -4.89 17.90
C ARG A 207 1.30 -3.97 17.49
N ALA A 208 1.73 -3.14 18.43
CA ALA A 208 2.82 -2.22 18.25
C ALA A 208 4.13 -2.95 17.96
N MET A 209 4.79 -2.60 16.86
CA MET A 209 6.19 -2.92 16.60
C MET A 209 7.10 -1.86 17.27
N LEU A 210 6.93 -1.68 18.60
CA LEU A 210 7.53 -0.59 19.41
C LEU A 210 8.19 -1.09 20.70
N PRO A 211 9.12 -0.33 21.32
CA PRO A 211 9.88 -0.78 22.51
C PRO A 211 9.07 -1.18 23.75
N CYS A 212 7.81 -0.77 23.82
CA CYS A 212 6.83 -1.22 24.83
C CYS A 212 6.46 -2.72 24.73
N ARG A 213 7.01 -3.44 23.74
CA ARG A 213 6.68 -4.82 23.37
C ARG A 213 7.94 -5.67 23.20
N PRO A 214 7.92 -6.95 23.63
CA PRO A 214 9.08 -7.83 23.49
C PRO A 214 9.50 -8.07 22.04
N GLU A 215 8.54 -8.02 21.11
CA GLU A 215 8.77 -8.21 19.68
C GLU A 215 9.72 -7.16 19.09
N PHE A 216 9.76 -5.95 19.66
CA PHE A 216 10.70 -4.92 19.23
C PHE A 216 12.15 -5.35 19.41
N ALA A 217 12.53 -5.73 20.63
CA ALA A 217 13.88 -6.20 20.90
C ALA A 217 14.19 -7.50 20.12
N ALA A 218 13.24 -8.44 20.06
CA ALA A 218 13.43 -9.70 19.33
C ALA A 218 13.73 -9.48 17.84
N ASN A 219 12.98 -8.60 17.18
CA ASN A 219 13.17 -8.30 15.77
C ASN A 219 14.43 -7.48 15.51
N LEU A 220 14.85 -6.59 16.42
CA LEU A 220 16.15 -5.93 16.30
C LEU A 220 17.30 -6.94 16.35
N GLU A 221 17.27 -7.91 17.27
CA GLU A 221 18.28 -8.99 17.31
C GLU A 221 18.30 -9.80 16.02
N MET A 222 17.12 -10.13 15.47
CA MET A 222 17.03 -10.78 14.15
C MET A 222 17.69 -9.93 13.06
N LEU A 223 17.40 -8.64 12.99
CA LEU A 223 18.01 -7.75 11.99
C LEU A 223 19.53 -7.64 12.13
N LYS A 224 20.07 -7.66 13.36
CA LYS A 224 21.53 -7.66 13.61
C LYS A 224 22.21 -8.95 13.16
N VAL A 225 21.49 -10.07 13.21
CA VAL A 225 21.98 -11.39 12.76
C VAL A 225 21.86 -11.52 11.24
N VAL A 226 20.68 -11.20 10.68
CA VAL A 226 20.38 -11.33 9.25
C VAL A 226 21.13 -10.30 8.42
N LYS A 227 21.28 -9.07 8.93
CA LYS A 227 21.90 -7.93 8.25
C LYS A 227 21.37 -7.71 6.82
N PRO A 228 20.05 -7.51 6.66
CA PRO A 228 19.49 -7.22 5.34
C PRO A 228 20.06 -5.91 4.79
N GLN A 229 20.03 -5.73 3.47
CA GLN A 229 20.46 -4.47 2.84
C GLN A 229 19.56 -3.31 3.28
N ALA A 230 18.27 -3.57 3.49
CA ALA A 230 17.34 -2.59 4.04
C ALA A 230 16.34 -3.20 5.02
N ALA A 231 15.86 -2.37 5.93
CA ALA A 231 14.75 -2.69 6.84
C ALA A 231 13.70 -1.58 6.76
N LEU A 232 12.42 -1.96 6.73
CA LEU A 232 11.28 -1.04 6.69
C LEU A 232 10.41 -1.25 7.92
N PHE A 233 10.15 -0.18 8.67
CA PHE A 233 9.22 -0.17 9.80
C PHE A 233 7.94 0.55 9.40
N VAL A 234 6.80 -0.15 9.42
CA VAL A 234 5.47 0.39 9.13
C VAL A 234 4.58 0.21 10.34
N ILE A 235 4.29 1.30 11.05
CA ILE A 235 3.67 1.26 12.36
C ILE A 235 2.48 2.21 12.37
N HIS A 236 1.34 1.76 12.90
CA HIS A 236 0.19 2.61 13.17
C HIS A 236 0.41 3.48 14.42
N TRP A 237 1.21 4.54 14.29
CA TRP A 237 1.69 5.35 15.42
C TRP A 237 0.56 5.87 16.33
N VAL A 238 -0.50 6.44 15.77
CA VAL A 238 -1.60 7.05 16.56
C VAL A 238 -2.46 6.03 17.32
N GLN A 239 -2.41 4.75 16.96
CA GLN A 239 -3.07 3.70 17.74
C GLN A 239 -2.30 3.38 19.02
N TYR A 240 -0.98 3.30 18.94
CA TYR A 240 -0.15 2.82 20.05
C TYR A 240 0.44 3.95 20.90
N LEU A 241 0.55 5.16 20.34
CA LEU A 241 0.97 6.38 21.01
C LEU A 241 -0.23 7.33 21.04
N ASN A 242 -0.95 7.33 22.15
CA ASN A 242 -2.13 8.15 22.39
C ASN A 242 -2.30 8.38 23.90
N PRO A 243 -1.41 9.17 24.53
CA PRO A 243 -1.35 9.26 25.98
C PRO A 243 -2.57 9.97 26.55
N GLY A 244 -3.21 9.33 27.55
CA GLY A 244 -4.37 9.86 28.27
C GLY A 244 -4.17 9.92 29.79
N ALA A 245 -3.03 9.45 30.30
CA ALA A 245 -2.73 9.44 31.73
C ALA A 245 -2.14 10.79 32.20
N PRO A 246 -2.30 11.16 33.50
CA PRO A 246 -1.70 12.36 34.05
C PRO A 246 -0.17 12.37 33.94
N ALA A 247 0.41 13.57 33.72
CA ALA A 247 1.86 13.76 33.68
C ALA A 247 2.57 13.38 35.00
N THR A 248 1.85 13.37 36.12
CA THR A 248 2.39 12.98 37.44
C THR A 248 2.45 11.46 37.64
N ARG A 249 1.94 10.66 36.70
CA ARG A 249 2.05 9.20 36.78
C ARG A 249 3.52 8.81 36.66
N PRO A 250 4.07 7.98 37.57
CA PRO A 250 5.43 7.49 37.43
C PRO A 250 5.62 6.68 36.15
N TYR A 251 6.80 6.84 35.54
CA TYR A 251 7.25 5.99 34.44
C TYR A 251 7.17 4.50 34.79
N SER A 252 6.86 3.67 33.80
CA SER A 252 6.88 2.22 33.91
C SER A 252 7.90 1.66 32.92
N ASP A 253 8.78 0.77 33.37
CA ASP A 253 9.73 0.06 32.52
C ASP A 253 9.30 -1.41 32.39
N PRO A 254 9.05 -1.94 31.17
CA PRO A 254 9.05 -1.25 29.87
C PRO A 254 7.91 -0.24 29.74
N PRO A 255 8.06 0.78 28.86
CA PRO A 255 7.03 1.80 28.64
C PRO A 255 5.72 1.18 28.18
N LYS A 256 4.59 1.83 28.48
CA LYS A 256 3.26 1.34 28.09
C LYS A 256 2.89 1.83 26.69
N CYS A 257 2.32 0.94 25.89
CA CYS A 257 1.63 1.30 24.64
C CYS A 257 0.12 1.24 24.83
N CYS A 258 -0.58 2.11 24.10
CA CYS A 258 -2.02 2.00 23.95
C CYS A 258 -2.39 0.77 23.11
N LEU A 259 -3.61 0.28 23.29
CA LEU A 259 -4.12 -0.91 22.60
C LEU A 259 -5.26 -0.60 21.62
N TYR A 260 -6.10 0.38 21.97
CA TYR A 260 -7.33 0.68 21.25
C TYR A 260 -7.16 1.87 20.33
N GLU A 261 -7.56 1.69 19.08
CA GLU A 261 -7.55 2.73 18.05
C GLU A 261 -8.40 3.94 18.47
N PHE A 262 -7.95 5.13 18.08
CA PHE A 262 -8.66 6.41 18.27
C PHE A 262 -9.04 6.78 19.72
N LYS A 263 -8.44 6.13 20.73
CA LYS A 263 -8.73 6.40 22.14
C LYS A 263 -7.44 6.64 22.93
N ALA A 264 -7.38 7.81 23.59
CA ALA A 264 -6.32 8.08 24.54
C ALA A 264 -6.37 7.08 25.70
N CYS A 265 -5.25 6.42 25.99
CA CYS A 265 -5.19 5.34 26.99
C CYS A 265 -4.68 5.84 28.35
N GLN A 266 -5.23 5.31 29.43
CA GLN A 266 -4.92 5.75 30.80
C GLN A 266 -3.62 5.14 31.34
N GLU A 267 -3.05 4.20 30.60
CA GLU A 267 -1.83 3.49 30.90
C GLU A 267 -0.58 4.22 30.39
N GLN A 268 -0.74 5.19 29.49
CA GLN A 268 0.34 5.92 28.84
C GLN A 268 0.25 7.43 29.11
N ASN A 269 1.35 8.05 29.53
CA ASN A 269 1.55 9.49 29.56
C ASN A 269 2.63 9.92 28.54
N MET A 270 2.92 11.22 28.47
CA MET A 270 3.95 11.74 27.57
C MET A 270 5.38 11.27 27.92
N ASP A 271 5.64 10.88 29.18
CA ASP A 271 6.95 10.37 29.60
C ASP A 271 7.19 8.95 29.03
N ASP A 272 6.15 8.11 28.99
CA ASP A 272 6.22 6.83 28.27
C ASP A 272 6.50 7.04 26.77
N VAL A 273 5.81 7.99 26.14
CA VAL A 273 5.99 8.32 24.71
C VAL A 273 7.43 8.76 24.44
N ALA A 274 8.00 9.61 25.30
CA ALA A 274 9.39 10.05 25.18
C ALA A 274 10.38 8.87 25.30
N HIS A 275 10.18 7.97 26.26
CA HIS A 275 11.01 6.77 26.41
C HIS A 275 10.87 5.80 25.24
N ILE A 276 9.67 5.62 24.69
CA ILE A 276 9.44 4.81 23.47
C ILE A 276 10.27 5.39 22.32
N PHE A 277 10.21 6.70 22.07
CA PHE A 277 10.98 7.30 20.99
C PHE A 277 12.49 7.23 21.21
N ALA A 278 12.97 7.43 22.44
CA ALA A 278 14.39 7.29 22.76
C ALA A 278 14.90 5.84 22.53
N GLN A 279 14.15 4.83 22.98
CA GLN A 279 14.50 3.43 22.77
C GLN A 279 14.38 3.02 21.30
N PHE A 280 13.38 3.56 20.59
CA PHE A 280 13.21 3.34 19.15
C PHE A 280 14.40 3.91 18.37
N GLU A 281 14.78 5.17 18.62
CA GLU A 281 15.96 5.80 18.03
C GLU A 281 17.23 4.99 18.28
N SER A 282 17.48 4.57 19.53
CA SER A 282 18.66 3.76 19.87
C SER A 282 18.67 2.45 19.08
N GLY A 283 17.54 1.76 19.01
CA GLY A 283 17.40 0.52 18.25
C GLY A 283 17.67 0.70 16.77
N LEU A 284 17.11 1.73 16.15
CA LEU A 284 17.37 2.04 14.74
C LEU A 284 18.84 2.42 14.49
N LYS A 285 19.45 3.16 15.41
CA LYS A 285 20.86 3.58 15.31
C LYS A 285 21.82 2.40 15.33
N GLU A 286 21.52 1.37 16.11
CA GLU A 286 22.29 0.12 16.09
C GLU A 286 22.23 -0.57 14.72
N LEU A 287 21.07 -0.55 14.06
CA LEU A 287 20.91 -1.12 12.72
C LEU A 287 21.65 -0.31 11.66
N THR A 288 21.54 1.01 11.68
CA THR A 288 22.24 1.87 10.71
C THR A 288 23.76 1.81 10.90
N ALA A 289 24.25 1.66 12.14
CA ALA A 289 25.66 1.41 12.42
C ALA A 289 26.19 0.08 11.84
N LEU A 290 25.31 -0.89 11.58
CA LEU A 290 25.65 -2.14 10.87
C LEU A 290 25.60 -2.00 9.34
N GLY A 291 25.32 -0.81 8.81
CA GLY A 291 25.20 -0.55 7.38
C GLY A 291 23.85 -0.93 6.78
N ILE A 292 22.85 -1.26 7.61
CA ILE A 292 21.47 -1.52 7.15
C ILE A 292 20.83 -0.19 6.79
N LYS A 293 20.24 -0.08 5.58
CA LYS A 293 19.43 1.08 5.21
C LYS A 293 18.08 0.99 5.90
N VAL A 294 17.85 1.84 6.90
CA VAL A 294 16.61 1.80 7.69
C VAL A 294 15.62 2.83 7.16
N TYR A 295 14.40 2.37 6.88
CA TYR A 295 13.26 3.17 6.48
C TYR A 295 12.15 3.08 7.53
N VAL A 296 11.49 4.20 7.79
CA VAL A 296 10.35 4.27 8.71
C VAL A 296 9.22 5.01 8.03
N VAL A 297 8.02 4.43 8.04
CA VAL A 297 6.82 5.08 7.51
C VAL A 297 6.27 6.03 8.55
N ASP A 298 6.04 7.28 8.14
CA ASP A 298 5.44 8.35 8.93
C ASP A 298 3.95 8.09 9.17
N GLN A 299 3.39 8.78 10.16
CA GLN A 299 1.94 8.81 10.32
C GLN A 299 1.32 9.84 9.36
N SER A 300 0.84 9.33 8.23
CA SER A 300 0.00 10.10 7.32
C SER A 300 -1.33 10.51 7.98
N PRO A 301 -2.02 11.55 7.46
CA PRO A 301 -3.32 11.94 8.00
C PRO A 301 -4.32 10.79 7.96
N GLU A 302 -4.96 10.55 9.10
CA GLU A 302 -5.93 9.50 9.27
C GLU A 302 -7.18 10.07 9.93
N CYS A 303 -8.26 10.13 9.13
CA CYS A 303 -9.54 10.68 9.58
C CYS A 303 -10.65 9.65 9.32
N LYS A 304 -11.62 9.54 10.24
CA LYS A 304 -12.74 8.61 10.11
C LYS A 304 -13.51 8.79 8.79
N GLN A 305 -13.56 10.02 8.29
CA GLN A 305 -14.26 10.39 7.07
C GLN A 305 -13.55 9.88 5.79
N MET A 306 -12.28 9.48 5.87
CA MET A 306 -11.57 8.85 4.75
C MET A 306 -12.08 7.43 4.50
N ASN A 307 -12.64 6.77 5.51
CA ASN A 307 -13.19 5.43 5.37
C ASN A 307 -14.41 5.46 4.44
N PRO A 308 -14.38 4.74 3.30
CA PRO A 308 -15.47 4.71 2.32
C PRO A 308 -16.79 4.17 2.89
N GLY A 309 -16.76 3.43 4.00
CA GLY A 309 -17.94 2.98 4.74
C GLY A 309 -18.84 4.14 5.21
N ASN A 310 -18.29 5.34 5.36
CA ASN A 310 -19.01 6.54 5.77
C ASN A 310 -19.53 7.37 4.58
N TRP A 311 -19.29 6.96 3.33
CA TRP A 311 -19.63 7.76 2.15
C TRP A 311 -21.00 7.42 1.58
N LEU A 312 -21.52 6.22 1.87
CA LEU A 312 -22.76 5.73 1.27
C LEU A 312 -23.98 6.21 2.05
N ASN A 313 -24.91 6.85 1.35
CA ASN A 313 -26.27 7.11 1.83
C ASN A 313 -27.29 6.66 0.77
N GLY A 314 -27.79 5.44 0.92
CA GLY A 314 -28.58 4.77 -0.12
C GLY A 314 -27.76 4.59 -1.40
N ASP A 315 -28.24 5.18 -2.49
CA ASP A 315 -27.57 5.18 -3.81
C ASP A 315 -26.72 6.44 -4.07
N THR A 316 -26.46 7.24 -3.03
CA THR A 316 -25.64 8.44 -3.13
C THR A 316 -24.28 8.27 -2.46
N ILE A 317 -23.26 8.93 -3.02
CA ILE A 317 -21.89 8.94 -2.51
C ILE A 317 -21.57 10.35 -2.04
N THR A 318 -21.26 10.48 -0.76
CA THR A 318 -20.81 11.73 -0.13
C THR A 318 -19.34 11.58 0.23
N LYS A 319 -18.46 12.10 -0.62
CA LYS A 319 -17.01 12.16 -0.32
C LYS A 319 -16.76 13.13 0.85
N PRO A 320 -15.71 12.90 1.65
CA PRO A 320 -15.31 13.82 2.72
C PRO A 320 -14.85 15.17 2.15
N ALA A 321 -14.86 16.18 3.00
CA ALA A 321 -14.19 17.44 2.71
C ALA A 321 -12.68 17.22 2.47
N PRO A 322 -12.01 18.11 1.72
CA PRO A 322 -10.56 18.10 1.56
C PRO A 322 -9.84 18.04 2.92
N ILE A 323 -8.79 17.22 3.01
CA ILE A 323 -7.99 17.04 4.23
C ILE A 323 -6.63 17.68 4.02
N SER A 324 -6.26 18.64 4.88
CA SER A 324 -4.96 19.32 4.84
C SER A 324 -3.89 18.52 5.59
N ARG A 325 -2.75 18.30 4.94
CA ARG A 325 -1.56 17.68 5.54
C ARG A 325 -0.92 18.63 6.55
N ALA A 326 -0.83 19.92 6.26
CA ALA A 326 -0.27 20.93 7.15
C ALA A 326 -1.09 21.09 8.44
N GLU A 327 -2.42 21.09 8.33
CA GLU A 327 -3.31 21.13 9.50
C GLU A 327 -3.11 19.88 10.37
N TRP A 328 -3.12 18.68 9.75
CA TRP A 328 -2.84 17.44 10.46
C TRP A 328 -1.47 17.44 11.15
N ARG A 329 -0.42 17.91 10.46
CA ARG A 329 0.92 18.00 11.03
C ARG A 329 0.98 18.95 12.23
N THR A 330 0.19 20.02 12.19
CA THR A 330 0.06 20.96 13.31
C THR A 330 -0.66 20.31 14.48
N GLU A 331 -1.80 19.64 14.23
CA GLU A 331 -2.58 18.93 15.25
C GLU A 331 -1.78 17.80 15.91
N LYS A 332 -1.03 17.02 15.12
CA LYS A 332 -0.25 15.87 15.56
C LYS A 332 1.22 16.20 15.83
N ALA A 333 1.59 17.47 15.96
CA ALA A 333 2.97 17.88 16.17
C ALA A 333 3.63 17.18 17.37
N TRP A 334 2.86 16.95 18.44
CA TRP A 334 3.32 16.24 19.64
C TRP A 334 3.77 14.79 19.38
N LEU A 335 3.26 14.15 18.33
CA LEU A 335 3.60 12.79 17.90
C LEU A 335 4.65 12.80 16.78
N LEU A 336 4.41 13.63 15.75
CA LEU A 336 5.23 13.64 14.54
C LEU A 336 6.62 14.23 14.79
N GLN A 337 6.74 15.29 15.60
CA GLN A 337 8.04 15.91 15.83
C GLN A 337 9.03 14.97 16.54
N PRO A 338 8.64 14.27 17.63
CA PRO A 338 9.50 13.25 18.22
C PRO A 338 9.83 12.11 17.25
N LEU A 339 8.85 11.60 16.50
CA LEU A 339 9.08 10.56 15.48
C LEU A 339 10.14 11.00 14.46
N HIS A 340 9.96 12.18 13.86
CA HIS A 340 10.87 12.73 12.85
C HIS A 340 12.27 12.96 13.43
N THR A 341 12.34 13.40 14.69
CA THR A 341 13.60 13.61 15.42
C THR A 341 14.33 12.28 15.64
N SER A 342 13.63 11.25 16.12
CA SER A 342 14.19 9.92 16.36
C SER A 342 14.67 9.24 15.08
N VAL A 343 13.90 9.31 13.99
CA VAL A 343 14.30 8.75 12.70
C VAL A 343 15.56 9.46 12.17
N ARG A 344 15.60 10.80 12.26
CA ARG A 344 16.78 11.59 11.87
C ARG A 344 18.00 11.29 12.76
N GLY A 345 17.81 11.22 14.07
CA GLY A 345 18.86 10.94 15.05
C GLY A 345 19.51 9.55 14.88
N ALA A 346 18.73 8.59 14.37
CA ALA A 346 19.19 7.26 14.00
C ALA A 346 19.88 7.18 12.63
N ASN A 347 19.96 8.28 11.86
CA ASN A 347 20.41 8.28 10.46
C ASN A 347 19.56 7.35 9.57
N ALA A 348 18.26 7.28 9.83
CA ALA A 348 17.28 6.53 9.05
C ALA A 348 16.47 7.46 8.15
N THR A 349 15.76 6.88 7.18
CA THR A 349 14.93 7.62 6.21
C THR A 349 13.46 7.54 6.59
N LEU A 350 12.80 8.70 6.67
CA LEU A 350 11.35 8.77 6.87
C LEU A 350 10.62 8.79 5.52
N LEU A 351 9.54 8.02 5.39
CA LEU A 351 8.68 7.93 4.22
C LEU A 351 7.25 8.34 4.58
N ASP A 352 6.60 9.21 3.82
CA ASP A 352 5.17 9.52 4.03
C ASP A 352 4.34 8.92 2.89
N TYR A 353 3.48 7.95 3.21
CA TYR A 353 2.60 7.33 2.22
C TYR A 353 1.68 8.36 1.54
N ALA A 354 1.31 9.43 2.25
CA ALA A 354 0.50 10.50 1.68
C ALA A 354 1.17 11.21 0.50
N ASP A 355 2.49 11.11 0.32
CA ASP A 355 3.15 11.65 -0.88
C ASP A 355 2.62 11.06 -2.18
N ASN A 356 2.06 9.84 -2.11
CA ASN A 356 1.49 9.17 -3.27
C ASN A 356 -0.01 9.42 -3.50
N TYR A 357 -0.71 9.97 -2.51
CA TYR A 357 -2.15 10.25 -2.61
C TYR A 357 -2.47 11.68 -2.14
N SER A 358 -1.62 12.64 -2.51
CA SER A 358 -1.86 14.06 -2.24
C SER A 358 -1.63 14.94 -3.46
N LYS A 359 -2.40 16.01 -3.55
CA LYS A 359 -2.17 17.14 -4.46
C LYS A 359 -1.65 18.32 -3.64
N GLY A 360 -0.32 18.41 -3.52
CA GLY A 360 0.32 19.36 -2.62
C GLY A 360 -0.07 19.10 -1.16
N ASP A 361 -0.72 20.07 -0.52
CA ASP A 361 -1.15 19.97 0.87
C ASP A 361 -2.45 19.16 1.06
N THR A 362 -3.21 18.91 0.00
CA THR A 362 -4.53 18.29 0.11
C THR A 362 -4.46 16.80 -0.23
N LEU A 363 -4.98 15.95 0.65
CA LEU A 363 -5.14 14.52 0.34
C LEU A 363 -6.16 14.32 -0.77
N VAL A 364 -5.88 13.40 -1.69
CA VAL A 364 -6.91 12.80 -2.54
C VAL A 364 -7.48 11.59 -1.82
N VAL A 365 -8.81 11.49 -1.82
CA VAL A 365 -9.53 10.38 -1.17
C VAL A 365 -9.90 9.29 -2.17
N THR A 366 -9.77 9.58 -3.46
CA THR A 366 -9.91 8.63 -4.56
C THR A 366 -8.75 8.81 -5.55
N ASP A 367 -8.38 7.76 -6.26
CA ASP A 367 -7.46 7.86 -7.39
C ASP A 367 -8.13 8.49 -8.62
N LEU A 368 -7.40 8.56 -9.75
CA LEU A 368 -7.87 9.20 -11.00
C LEU A 368 -9.01 8.41 -11.65
N GLU A 369 -9.06 7.11 -11.40
CA GLU A 369 -10.12 6.19 -11.81
C GLU A 369 -11.35 6.25 -10.88
N GLY A 370 -11.25 6.98 -9.77
CA GLY A 370 -12.33 7.17 -8.80
C GLY A 370 -12.39 6.09 -7.72
N TYR A 371 -11.43 5.18 -7.64
CA TYR A 371 -11.32 4.17 -6.59
C TYR A 371 -10.89 4.79 -5.25
N PRO A 372 -11.52 4.43 -4.11
CA PRO A 372 -11.12 4.92 -2.81
C PRO A 372 -9.66 4.60 -2.43
N VAL A 373 -8.98 5.61 -1.89
CA VAL A 373 -7.60 5.50 -1.38
C VAL A 373 -7.52 4.60 -0.14
N VAL A 374 -8.51 4.76 0.74
CA VAL A 374 -8.68 3.95 1.95
C VAL A 374 -9.67 2.83 1.64
N GLY A 375 -9.37 1.63 2.12
CA GLY A 375 -10.22 0.45 2.05
C GLY A 375 -11.02 0.27 3.34
N VAL A 376 -10.80 -0.85 4.04
CA VAL A 376 -11.46 -1.14 5.32
C VAL A 376 -10.81 -0.39 6.49
N SER A 377 -11.66 0.15 7.37
CA SER A 377 -11.26 0.91 8.56
C SER A 377 -10.37 2.12 8.22
N ASN A 378 -9.09 2.03 8.52
CA ASN A 378 -8.04 3.03 8.36
C ASN A 378 -6.85 2.50 7.53
N HIS A 379 -7.06 1.41 6.79
CA HIS A 379 -6.03 0.84 5.94
C HIS A 379 -6.17 1.38 4.52
N LEU A 380 -5.04 1.60 3.84
CA LEU A 380 -5.05 1.87 2.40
C LEU A 380 -5.68 0.69 1.66
N SER A 381 -6.43 0.97 0.59
CA SER A 381 -6.94 -0.09 -0.28
C SER A 381 -5.78 -0.83 -0.95
N THR A 382 -5.96 -2.12 -1.21
CA THR A 382 -5.07 -2.96 -2.00
C THR A 382 -4.81 -2.31 -3.37
N ASN A 383 -5.81 -1.68 -3.99
CA ASN A 383 -5.64 -0.92 -5.24
C ASN A 383 -4.61 0.20 -5.08
N THR A 384 -4.77 1.03 -4.03
CA THR A 384 -3.85 2.14 -3.74
C THR A 384 -2.45 1.67 -3.43
N ALA A 385 -2.33 0.69 -2.54
CA ALA A 385 -1.03 0.12 -2.19
C ALA A 385 -0.34 -0.46 -3.44
N ARG A 386 -1.07 -1.20 -4.27
CA ARG A 386 -0.52 -1.87 -5.46
C ARG A 386 -0.01 -0.87 -6.50
N TYR A 387 -0.83 0.10 -6.89
CA TYR A 387 -0.56 0.91 -8.07
C TYR A 387 0.01 2.30 -7.77
N HIS A 388 -0.30 2.86 -6.60
CA HIS A 388 0.00 4.27 -6.32
C HIS A 388 1.12 4.46 -5.32
N LEU A 389 1.39 3.48 -4.44
CA LEU A 389 2.34 3.61 -3.32
C LEU A 389 3.83 3.50 -3.73
N SER A 390 4.22 4.29 -4.73
CA SER A 390 5.57 4.28 -5.33
C SER A 390 6.68 4.77 -4.39
N VAL A 391 6.35 5.39 -3.26
CA VAL A 391 7.33 5.74 -2.23
C VAL A 391 8.09 4.51 -1.72
N LEU A 392 7.49 3.31 -1.79
CA LEU A 392 8.13 2.05 -1.40
C LEU A 392 9.14 1.51 -2.43
N ASP A 393 9.13 2.02 -3.66
CA ASP A 393 10.03 1.56 -4.73
C ASP A 393 11.49 1.80 -4.33
N GLN A 394 11.75 2.93 -3.67
CA GLN A 394 13.08 3.27 -3.17
C GLN A 394 13.59 2.29 -2.11
N VAL A 395 12.69 1.68 -1.34
CA VAL A 395 13.04 0.70 -0.30
C VAL A 395 13.48 -0.60 -0.96
N VAL A 396 12.76 -1.04 -1.99
CA VAL A 396 13.15 -2.20 -2.81
C VAL A 396 14.48 -1.92 -3.51
N TYR A 397 14.64 -0.75 -4.12
CA TYR A 397 15.89 -0.35 -4.76
C TYR A 397 17.06 -0.38 -3.77
N ALA A 398 16.87 0.18 -2.58
CA ALA A 398 17.87 0.20 -1.52
C ALA A 398 18.27 -1.19 -1.02
N ALA A 399 17.36 -2.17 -1.07
CA ALA A 399 17.57 -3.53 -0.65
C ALA A 399 18.27 -4.42 -1.69
N ARG A 400 18.37 -3.97 -2.94
CA ARG A 400 19.11 -4.70 -3.99
C ARG A 400 20.61 -4.60 -3.73
N LEU A 401 21.31 -5.69 -4.00
CA LEU A 401 22.76 -5.67 -4.16
C LEU A 401 23.06 -5.37 -5.63
N ASP A 402 23.83 -4.31 -5.88
CA ASP A 402 24.39 -4.06 -7.20
C ASP A 402 25.39 -5.18 -7.49
N ASN A 403 25.13 -5.99 -8.52
CA ASN A 403 26.06 -7.02 -9.00
C ASN A 403 27.13 -6.43 -9.91
#